data_AF-A0A3S4RNJ5-F1
#
_entry.id   AF-A0A3S4RNJ5-F1
#
_cell.length_a   1.000
_cell.length_b   1.000
_cell.length_c   1.000
_cell.angle_alpha   90.00
_cell.angle_beta   90.00
_cell.angle_gamma   90.00
#
_symmetry.space_group_name_H-M   'P 1'
#
loop_
_entity.id
_entity.type
_entity.pdbx_description
1 polymer ?
#
loop_
_entity_poly.entity_id
_entity_poly.type
_entity_poly.pdbx_seq_one_letter_code
_entity_poly.pdbx_strand_id
1 'polypeptide(L)'
;MSRPLTPEQAQRTEDLYGPLTQSLRTLIDVVIRSKADDADVTRAHRLIEQAADLLSARIDPEPFGVRAVTTGGVLTWGNVAIGMRNAIAPPLDVRTDETGRATTELELGAPYEGPPGHVHGGICALLLDHVLGATAHRPGTPAFTGTLTLRYVAPTRLGRLRVEAWVDSETSSKTFASGHILDSDGVVTVQADGVFIRPKDKYER
;
A
#
# COMPACT_ATOMS: atom_id res chain seq x y z
N MET A 1 -23.25 0.16 -7.49
CA MET A 1 -21.94 0.43 -8.11
C MET A 1 -21.84 1.93 -8.33
N SER A 2 -20.81 2.57 -7.79
CA SER A 2 -20.61 4.03 -7.96
C SER A 2 -20.39 4.38 -9.43
N ARG A 3 -20.91 5.53 -9.87
CA ARG A 3 -20.76 6.01 -11.23
C ARG A 3 -19.26 6.16 -11.58
N PRO A 4 -18.81 5.72 -12.77
CA PRO A 4 -17.43 5.92 -13.20
C PRO A 4 -17.04 7.40 -13.21
N LEU A 5 -15.79 7.69 -12.83
CA LEU A 5 -15.22 9.04 -12.87
C LEU A 5 -14.60 9.32 -14.23
N THR A 6 -14.71 10.57 -14.70
CA THR A 6 -13.91 11.04 -15.84
C THR A 6 -12.44 11.23 -15.41
N PRO A 7 -11.47 11.22 -16.35
CA PRO A 7 -10.07 11.50 -16.04
C PRO A 7 -9.87 12.86 -15.36
N GLU A 8 -10.57 13.90 -15.82
CA GLU A 8 -10.52 15.23 -15.21
C GLU A 8 -11.05 15.23 -13.77
N GLN A 9 -12.13 14.50 -13.50
CA GLN A 9 -12.66 14.35 -12.15
C GLN A 9 -11.68 13.59 -11.25
N ALA A 10 -11.06 12.53 -11.77
CA ALA A 10 -10.05 11.77 -11.05
C ALA A 10 -8.84 12.66 -10.71
N GLN A 11 -8.27 13.36 -11.69
CA GLN A 11 -7.13 14.26 -11.51
C GLN A 11 -7.43 15.37 -10.50
N ARG A 12 -8.55 16.10 -10.69
CA ARG A 12 -8.95 17.17 -9.76
C ARG A 12 -9.07 16.66 -8.34
N THR A 13 -9.56 15.44 -8.18
CA THR A 13 -9.75 14.84 -6.86
C THR A 13 -8.41 14.43 -6.24
N GLU A 14 -7.48 13.95 -7.04
CA GLU A 14 -6.11 13.66 -6.64
C GLU A 14 -5.37 14.93 -6.22
N ASP A 15 -5.45 16.00 -7.01
CA ASP A 15 -4.83 17.30 -6.70
C ASP A 15 -5.33 17.89 -5.37
N LEU A 16 -6.60 17.64 -5.03
CA LEU A 16 -7.21 18.12 -3.78
C LEU A 16 -6.86 17.23 -2.58
N TYR A 17 -6.96 15.91 -2.72
CA TYR A 17 -6.82 14.99 -1.59
C TYR A 17 -5.39 14.51 -1.36
N GLY A 18 -4.53 14.50 -2.37
CA GLY A 18 -3.13 14.12 -2.25
C GLY A 18 -2.38 14.94 -1.20
N PRO A 19 -2.36 16.29 -1.30
CA PRO A 19 -1.71 17.15 -0.30
C PRO A 19 -2.34 17.04 1.10
N LEU A 20 -3.66 16.84 1.17
CA LEU A 20 -4.36 16.61 2.44
C LEU A 20 -3.89 15.31 3.10
N THR A 21 -3.86 14.21 2.35
CA THR A 21 -3.37 12.92 2.85
C THR A 21 -1.88 12.99 3.20
N GLN A 22 -1.07 13.75 2.46
CA GLN A 22 0.32 13.99 2.83
C GLN A 22 0.45 14.73 4.16
N SER A 23 -0.42 15.71 4.42
CA SER A 23 -0.47 16.39 5.72
C SER A 23 -0.82 15.42 6.85
N LEU A 24 -1.75 14.48 6.62
CA LEU A 24 -2.07 13.42 7.57
C LEU A 24 -0.88 12.48 7.82
N ARG A 25 -0.13 12.07 6.78
CA ARG A 25 1.08 11.26 6.94
C ARG A 25 2.11 11.95 7.84
N THR A 26 2.33 13.24 7.63
CA THR A 26 3.20 14.05 8.49
C THR A 26 2.67 14.09 9.93
N LEU A 27 1.37 14.27 10.14
CA LEU A 27 0.78 14.27 11.49
C LEU A 27 0.92 12.93 12.20
N ILE A 28 0.75 11.79 11.51
CA ILE A 28 0.95 10.45 12.11
C ILE A 28 2.37 10.34 12.67
N ASP A 29 3.37 10.70 11.88
CA ASP A 29 4.77 10.66 12.28
C ASP A 29 5.09 11.66 13.41
N VAL A 30 4.62 12.91 13.30
CA VAL A 30 4.86 13.95 14.32
C VAL A 30 4.20 13.59 15.65
N VAL A 31 2.97 13.07 15.67
CA VAL A 31 2.29 12.68 16.91
C VAL A 31 3.07 11.60 17.67
N ILE A 32 3.69 10.65 16.96
CA ILE A 32 4.51 9.59 17.58
C ILE A 32 5.76 10.18 18.24
N ARG A 33 6.41 11.15 17.60
CA ARG A 33 7.75 11.64 17.99
C ARG A 33 7.73 12.96 18.78
N SER A 34 6.59 13.64 18.85
CA SER A 34 6.47 14.96 19.44
C SER A 34 6.74 14.96 20.94
N LYS A 35 7.34 16.06 21.41
CA LYS A 35 7.49 16.42 22.83
C LYS A 35 6.92 17.81 23.10
N ALA A 36 5.96 18.24 22.28
CA ALA A 36 5.26 19.51 22.48
C ALA A 36 4.57 19.54 23.85
N ASP A 37 4.37 20.75 24.37
CA ASP A 37 3.70 20.93 25.65
C ASP A 37 2.18 20.70 25.56
N ASP A 38 1.54 20.64 26.73
CA ASP A 38 0.11 20.36 26.87
C ASP A 38 -0.78 21.37 26.10
N ALA A 39 -0.35 22.65 26.03
CA ALA A 39 -1.12 23.70 25.36
C ALA A 39 -1.12 23.50 23.85
N ASP A 40 0.05 23.21 23.27
CA ASP A 40 0.20 22.94 21.85
C ASP A 40 -0.48 21.62 21.45
N VAL A 41 -0.36 20.55 22.25
CA VAL A 41 -1.08 19.29 22.01
C VAL A 41 -2.60 19.50 22.01
N THR A 42 -3.12 20.23 23.00
CA THR A 42 -4.56 20.54 23.08
C THR A 42 -5.05 21.37 21.89
N ARG A 43 -4.23 22.34 21.44
CA ARG A 43 -4.55 23.14 20.25
C ARG A 43 -4.53 22.30 18.98
N ALA A 44 -3.53 21.44 18.80
CA ALA A 44 -3.43 20.55 17.65
C ALA A 44 -4.62 19.59 17.56
N HIS A 45 -5.02 18.99 18.69
CA HIS A 45 -6.19 18.13 18.75
C HIS A 45 -7.47 18.85 18.27
N ARG A 46 -7.74 20.07 18.75
CA ARG A 46 -8.91 20.85 18.29
C ARG A 46 -8.87 21.15 16.79
N LEU A 47 -7.71 21.42 16.22
CA LEU A 47 -7.57 21.66 14.78
C LEU A 47 -7.86 20.39 13.97
N ILE A 48 -7.45 19.23 14.47
CA ILE A 48 -7.74 17.93 13.86
C ILE A 48 -9.24 17.64 13.91
N GLU A 49 -9.90 17.85 15.05
CA GLU A 49 -11.35 17.67 15.18
C GLU A 49 -12.12 18.60 14.23
N GLN A 50 -11.73 19.87 14.15
CA GLN A 50 -12.34 20.81 13.18
C GLN A 50 -12.17 20.36 11.73
N ALA A 51 -11.00 19.82 11.38
CA ALA A 51 -10.79 19.24 10.04
C ALA A 51 -11.67 18.01 9.81
N ALA A 52 -11.82 17.15 10.82
CA ALA A 52 -12.69 15.98 10.75
C ALA A 52 -14.16 16.36 10.57
N ASP A 53 -14.65 17.38 11.27
CA ASP A 53 -16.01 17.92 11.12
C ASP A 53 -16.26 18.44 9.68
N LEU A 54 -15.30 19.19 9.13
CA LEU A 54 -15.39 19.72 7.77
C LEU A 54 -15.44 18.61 6.70
N LEU A 55 -14.61 17.58 6.87
CA LEU A 55 -14.51 16.46 5.92
C LEU A 55 -15.69 15.49 6.04
N SER A 56 -16.23 15.29 7.25
CA SER A 56 -17.32 14.36 7.52
C SER A 56 -18.71 14.93 7.15
N ALA A 57 -18.83 16.24 6.89
CA ALA A 57 -20.07 16.88 6.46
C ALA A 57 -20.71 16.23 5.22
N ARG A 58 -19.91 15.57 4.37
CA ARG A 58 -20.36 14.76 3.22
C ARG A 58 -19.49 13.52 3.07
N ILE A 59 -19.89 12.44 3.74
CA ILE A 59 -19.19 11.15 3.71
C ILE A 59 -20.00 10.11 2.92
N ASP A 60 -19.30 9.28 2.14
CA ASP A 60 -19.90 8.07 1.57
C ASP A 60 -20.12 7.06 2.72
N PRO A 61 -21.32 6.47 2.86
CA PRO A 61 -21.59 5.49 3.92
C PRO A 61 -20.87 4.15 3.70
N GLU A 62 -20.42 3.90 2.48
CA GLU A 62 -19.71 2.70 2.08
C GLU A 62 -18.20 2.95 1.95
N PRO A 63 -17.34 1.93 2.17
CA PRO A 63 -15.91 2.03 1.88
C PRO A 63 -15.64 2.44 0.43
N PHE A 64 -14.49 3.09 0.18
CA PHE A 64 -14.14 3.59 -1.16
C PHE A 64 -14.14 2.49 -2.23
N GLY A 65 -13.67 1.29 -1.87
CA GLY A 65 -13.61 0.12 -2.75
C GLY A 65 -12.71 0.34 -3.97
N VAL A 66 -13.18 -0.10 -5.14
CA VAL A 66 -12.55 0.12 -6.43
C VAL A 66 -13.49 0.98 -7.28
N ARG A 67 -12.98 2.09 -7.83
CA ARG A 67 -13.77 2.96 -8.72
C ARG A 67 -13.22 2.94 -10.14
N ALA A 68 -14.08 2.72 -11.13
CA ALA A 68 -13.69 2.74 -12.54
C ALA A 68 -13.50 4.18 -13.06
N VAL A 69 -12.51 4.36 -13.93
CA VAL A 69 -12.32 5.56 -14.74
C VAL A 69 -12.84 5.28 -16.15
N THR A 70 -13.50 6.25 -16.78
CA THR A 70 -14.11 6.07 -18.11
C THR A 70 -13.13 5.67 -19.21
N THR A 71 -11.83 5.87 -19.02
CA THR A 71 -10.75 5.49 -19.95
C THR A 71 -10.21 4.06 -19.74
N GLY A 72 -10.77 3.28 -18.82
CA GLY A 72 -10.39 1.87 -18.60
C GLY A 72 -9.42 1.62 -17.43
N GLY A 73 -9.20 2.62 -16.57
CA GLY A 73 -8.43 2.47 -15.33
C GLY A 73 -9.29 2.20 -14.10
N VAL A 74 -8.66 1.82 -12.99
CA VAL A 74 -9.30 1.69 -11.68
C VAL A 74 -8.57 2.49 -10.62
N LEU A 75 -9.33 3.08 -9.70
CA LEU A 75 -8.82 3.83 -8.56
C LEU A 75 -9.02 3.00 -7.30
N THR A 76 -7.94 2.83 -6.55
CA THR A 76 -7.89 2.07 -5.29
C THR A 76 -7.52 2.99 -4.12
N TRP A 77 -7.98 4.25 -4.13
CA TRP A 77 -7.49 5.28 -3.20
C TRP A 77 -7.68 4.99 -1.71
N GLY A 78 -8.58 4.08 -1.32
CA GLY A 78 -8.73 3.61 0.06
C GLY A 78 -7.87 2.40 0.44
N ASN A 79 -7.17 1.79 -0.52
CA ASN A 79 -6.38 0.58 -0.30
C ASN A 79 -5.27 0.82 0.74
N VAL A 80 -5.01 -0.17 1.60
CA VAL A 80 -4.05 -0.04 2.70
C VAL A 80 -2.58 -0.12 2.28
N ALA A 81 -2.27 -0.65 1.10
CA ALA A 81 -0.90 -0.71 0.58
C ALA A 81 -0.57 0.50 -0.32
N ILE A 82 -1.50 0.90 -1.19
CA ILE A 82 -1.24 1.87 -2.28
C ILE A 82 -2.28 3.00 -2.38
N GLY A 83 -3.18 3.10 -1.40
CA GLY A 83 -4.27 4.07 -1.45
C GLY A 83 -3.75 5.50 -1.29
N MET A 84 -3.87 6.31 -2.35
CA MET A 84 -3.50 7.74 -2.30
C MET A 84 -4.19 8.49 -1.16
N ARG A 85 -5.44 8.16 -0.83
CA ARG A 85 -6.22 8.75 0.26
C ARG A 85 -6.05 8.05 1.61
N ASN A 86 -5.24 7.01 1.67
CA ASN A 86 -4.98 6.27 2.88
C ASN A 86 -3.64 6.70 3.48
N ALA A 87 -3.71 7.41 4.61
CA ALA A 87 -2.52 7.94 5.29
C ALA A 87 -1.68 6.85 6.00
N ILE A 88 -2.26 5.66 6.24
CA ILE A 88 -1.48 4.53 6.79
C ILE A 88 -0.76 3.73 5.70
N ALA A 89 -1.09 3.96 4.41
CA ALA A 89 -0.43 3.26 3.33
C ALA A 89 1.06 3.61 3.27
N PRO A 90 1.96 2.60 3.22
CA PRO A 90 3.36 2.84 2.92
C PRO A 90 3.52 3.56 1.57
N PRO A 91 4.60 4.33 1.37
CA PRO A 91 4.85 5.04 0.11
C PRO A 91 5.35 4.06 -0.98
N LEU A 92 4.52 3.07 -1.32
CA LEU A 92 4.80 2.05 -2.31
C LEU A 92 4.60 2.61 -3.73
N ASP A 93 5.70 2.68 -4.49
CA ASP A 93 5.71 2.86 -5.94
C ASP A 93 6.35 1.62 -6.57
N VAL A 94 5.53 0.72 -7.11
CA VAL A 94 5.99 -0.55 -7.68
C VAL A 94 6.26 -0.38 -9.16
N ARG A 95 7.47 -0.72 -9.58
CA ARG A 95 7.90 -0.72 -10.98
C ARG A 95 8.12 -2.14 -11.44
N THR A 96 7.62 -2.45 -12.62
CA THR A 96 7.87 -3.73 -13.28
C THR A 96 8.82 -3.50 -14.45
N ASP A 97 9.91 -4.26 -14.51
CA ASP A 97 10.85 -4.21 -15.63
C ASP A 97 10.42 -5.11 -16.81
N GLU A 98 11.20 -5.08 -17.89
CA GLU A 98 10.93 -5.88 -19.10
C GLU A 98 10.98 -7.40 -18.88
N THR A 99 11.62 -7.85 -17.79
CA THR A 99 11.69 -9.27 -17.41
C THR A 99 10.48 -9.72 -16.58
N GLY A 100 9.59 -8.78 -16.21
CA GLY A 100 8.43 -9.05 -15.36
C GLY A 100 8.76 -8.99 -13.86
N ARG A 101 9.95 -8.51 -13.49
CA ARG A 101 10.35 -8.36 -12.09
C ARG A 101 9.76 -7.09 -11.50
N ALA A 102 9.09 -7.21 -10.36
CA ALA A 102 8.55 -6.08 -9.63
C ALA A 102 9.55 -5.61 -8.57
N THR A 103 9.82 -4.31 -8.52
CA THR A 103 10.73 -3.68 -7.56
C THR A 103 10.11 -2.40 -7.01
N THR A 104 10.38 -2.11 -5.74
CA THR A 104 10.08 -0.82 -5.12
C THR A 104 11.17 -0.45 -4.13
N GLU A 105 11.46 0.84 -4.03
CA GLU A 105 12.35 1.42 -3.03
C GLU A 105 11.54 2.42 -2.21
N LEU A 106 11.63 2.30 -0.88
CA LEU A 106 10.82 3.08 0.03
C LEU A 106 11.60 3.40 1.31
N GLU A 107 11.15 4.43 2.02
CA GLU A 107 11.68 4.81 3.32
C GLU A 107 10.58 4.68 4.38
N LEU A 108 10.82 3.83 5.38
CA LEU A 108 9.86 3.58 6.47
C LEU A 108 10.37 4.21 7.77
N GLY A 109 9.59 5.15 8.30
CA GLY A 109 9.85 5.82 9.58
C GLY A 109 9.04 5.25 10.75
N ALA A 110 8.95 6.05 11.82
CA ALA A 110 8.26 5.72 13.07
C ALA A 110 6.82 5.20 12.92
N PRO A 111 5.98 5.66 11.95
CA PRO A 111 4.63 5.10 11.76
C PRO A 111 4.56 3.60 11.49
N TYR A 112 5.67 2.99 11.05
CA TYR A 112 5.73 1.58 10.65
C TYR A 112 6.57 0.72 11.60
N GLU A 113 6.99 1.31 12.74
CA GLU A 113 7.81 0.66 13.75
C GLU A 113 7.03 -0.44 14.49
N GLY A 114 7.70 -1.57 14.73
CA GLY A 114 7.20 -2.62 15.61
C GLY A 114 8.12 -2.78 16.81
N PRO A 115 9.15 -3.65 16.73
CA PRO A 115 10.24 -3.61 17.69
C PRO A 115 11.00 -2.28 17.61
N PRO A 116 11.60 -1.79 18.71
CA PRO A 116 12.36 -0.55 18.71
C PRO A 116 13.41 -0.49 17.59
N GLY A 117 13.36 0.53 16.74
CA GLY A 117 14.23 0.78 15.60
C GLY A 117 13.99 -0.11 14.37
N HIS A 118 12.95 -0.94 14.38
CA HIS A 118 12.70 -1.94 13.34
C HIS A 118 11.27 -1.86 12.79
N VAL A 119 11.13 -2.14 11.49
CA VAL A 119 9.83 -2.26 10.83
C VAL A 119 9.05 -3.42 11.44
N HIS A 120 7.77 -3.19 11.72
CA HIS A 120 6.88 -4.24 12.21
C HIS A 120 6.77 -5.36 11.17
N GLY A 121 6.87 -6.63 11.60
CA GLY A 121 6.83 -7.77 10.67
C GLY A 121 5.56 -7.81 9.81
N GLY A 122 4.42 -7.40 10.36
CA GLY A 122 3.16 -7.24 9.61
C GLY A 122 3.22 -6.19 8.49
N ILE A 123 4.05 -5.15 8.62
CA ILE A 123 4.29 -4.21 7.51
C ILE A 123 5.15 -4.88 6.44
N CYS A 124 6.21 -5.60 6.82
CA CYS A 124 6.99 -6.39 5.86
C CYS A 124 6.11 -7.38 5.08
N ALA A 125 5.18 -8.06 5.78
CA ALA A 125 4.20 -8.95 5.17
C ALA A 125 3.29 -8.22 4.16
N LEU A 126 2.78 -7.03 4.52
CA LEU A 126 1.96 -6.19 3.65
C LEU A 126 2.72 -5.78 2.37
N LEU A 127 3.97 -5.34 2.52
CA LEU A 127 4.81 -4.95 1.38
C LEU A 127 5.01 -6.14 0.43
N LEU A 128 5.38 -7.30 0.98
CA LEU A 128 5.64 -8.51 0.19
C LEU A 128 4.37 -9.03 -0.49
N ASP A 129 3.24 -9.11 0.21
CA ASP A 129 1.95 -9.49 -0.40
C ASP A 129 1.64 -8.62 -1.62
N HIS A 130 1.79 -7.30 -1.47
CA HIS A 130 1.49 -6.36 -2.55
C HIS A 130 2.46 -6.48 -3.74
N VAL A 131 3.77 -6.54 -3.48
CA VAL A 131 4.79 -6.58 -4.52
C VAL A 131 4.81 -7.92 -5.26
N LEU A 132 4.62 -9.04 -4.55
CA LEU A 132 4.42 -10.34 -5.19
C LEU A 132 3.11 -10.34 -6.01
N GLY A 133 2.02 -9.77 -5.49
CA GLY A 133 0.76 -9.63 -6.21
C GLY A 133 0.89 -8.83 -7.51
N ALA A 134 1.73 -7.80 -7.52
CA ALA A 134 2.02 -6.99 -8.71
C ALA A 134 2.66 -7.83 -9.84
N THR A 135 3.50 -8.83 -9.51
CA THR A 135 4.07 -9.75 -10.52
C THR A 135 3.02 -10.69 -11.13
N ALA A 136 2.00 -11.05 -10.36
CA ALA A 136 0.93 -11.95 -10.79
C ALA A 136 -0.21 -11.23 -11.54
N HIS A 137 -0.22 -9.89 -11.52
CA HIS A 137 -1.30 -9.10 -12.09
C HIS A 137 -1.26 -9.16 -13.63
N ARG A 138 -2.42 -9.41 -14.23
CA ARG A 138 -2.61 -9.38 -15.69
C ARG A 138 -3.78 -8.46 -16.03
N PRO A 139 -3.70 -7.68 -17.14
CA PRO A 139 -4.82 -6.88 -17.61
C PRO A 139 -6.08 -7.74 -17.75
N GLY A 140 -7.16 -7.35 -17.05
CA GLY A 140 -8.45 -8.04 -17.12
C GLY A 140 -8.56 -9.36 -16.34
N THR A 141 -7.50 -9.86 -15.71
CA THR A 141 -7.54 -11.11 -14.93
C THR A 141 -7.01 -10.88 -13.51
N PRO A 142 -7.88 -10.68 -12.51
CA PRO A 142 -7.44 -10.49 -11.13
C PRO A 142 -6.78 -11.75 -10.59
N ALA A 143 -5.70 -11.56 -9.85
CA ALA A 143 -5.02 -12.60 -9.10
C ALA A 143 -5.24 -12.33 -7.60
N PHE A 144 -5.68 -13.35 -6.87
CA PHE A 144 -5.93 -13.26 -5.43
C PHE A 144 -4.84 -14.02 -4.67
N THR A 145 -4.32 -13.45 -3.58
CA THR A 145 -3.41 -14.18 -2.70
C THR A 145 -4.14 -15.41 -2.15
N GLY A 146 -3.68 -16.60 -2.52
CA GLY A 146 -4.14 -17.87 -1.95
C GLY A 146 -3.28 -18.32 -0.78
N THR A 147 -1.96 -18.12 -0.87
CA THR A 147 -1.03 -18.44 0.21
C THR A 147 0.14 -17.47 0.17
N LEU A 148 0.59 -17.03 1.34
CA LEU A 148 1.81 -16.25 1.53
C LEU A 148 2.63 -16.89 2.64
N THR A 149 3.86 -17.30 2.32
CA THR A 149 4.82 -17.84 3.28
C THR A 149 5.93 -16.82 3.46
N LEU A 150 6.27 -16.50 4.72
CA LEU A 150 7.28 -15.50 5.05
C LEU A 150 8.36 -16.11 5.94
N ARG A 151 9.62 -15.77 5.68
CA ARG A 151 10.75 -16.08 6.56
C ARG A 151 11.48 -14.80 6.91
N TYR A 152 11.40 -14.41 8.18
CA TYR A 152 12.17 -13.30 8.75
C TYR A 152 13.57 -13.82 9.11
N VAL A 153 14.55 -13.52 8.26
CA VAL A 153 15.93 -14.04 8.37
C VAL A 153 16.89 -13.07 9.07
N ALA A 154 16.57 -11.78 9.10
CA ALA A 154 17.30 -10.75 9.85
C ALA A 154 16.35 -9.60 10.27
N PRO A 155 16.73 -8.78 11.28
CA PRO A 155 15.94 -7.61 11.66
C PRO A 155 15.83 -6.61 10.50
N THR A 156 14.62 -6.11 10.23
CA THR A 156 14.40 -5.06 9.21
C THR A 156 14.44 -3.71 9.91
N ARG A 157 15.55 -2.96 9.79
CA ARG A 157 15.68 -1.64 10.41
C ARG A 157 14.75 -0.62 9.74
N LEU A 158 14.28 0.36 10.50
CA LEU A 158 13.66 1.56 9.92
C LEU A 158 14.64 2.28 8.99
N GLY A 159 14.12 3.00 8.00
CA GLY A 159 14.88 3.70 6.97
C GLY A 159 14.64 3.15 5.58
N ARG A 160 15.66 3.21 4.73
CA ARG A 160 15.59 2.81 3.32
C ARG A 160 15.54 1.30 3.18
N LEU A 161 14.58 0.83 2.39
CA LEU A 161 14.39 -0.57 2.04
C LEU A 161 14.19 -0.70 0.54
N ARG A 162 14.52 -1.88 0.03
CA ARG A 162 14.17 -2.31 -1.32
C ARG A 162 13.40 -3.62 -1.26
N VAL A 163 12.27 -3.70 -1.95
CA VAL A 163 11.47 -4.92 -2.05
C VAL A 163 11.47 -5.39 -3.49
N GLU A 164 11.72 -6.67 -3.70
CA GLU A 164 11.84 -7.27 -5.02
C GLU A 164 10.99 -8.54 -5.08
N ALA A 165 10.34 -8.78 -6.21
CA ALA A 165 9.62 -10.02 -6.49
C ALA A 165 9.69 -10.40 -7.96
N TRP A 166 9.57 -11.69 -8.23
CA TRP A 166 9.57 -12.28 -9.56
C TRP A 166 8.70 -13.54 -9.59
N VAL A 167 8.26 -13.91 -10.79
CA VAL A 167 7.49 -15.15 -11.02
C VAL A 167 8.45 -16.32 -11.17
N ASP A 168 8.26 -17.38 -10.39
CA ASP A 168 9.05 -18.62 -10.51
C ASP A 168 8.43 -19.57 -11.53
N SER A 169 7.10 -19.69 -11.52
CA SER A 169 6.36 -20.54 -12.44
C SER A 169 4.88 -20.17 -12.50
N GLU A 170 4.21 -20.61 -13.57
CA GLU A 170 2.78 -20.37 -13.75
C GLU A 170 2.06 -21.61 -14.27
N THR A 171 0.77 -21.68 -13.95
CA THR A 171 -0.20 -22.61 -14.51
C THR A 171 -1.41 -21.83 -15.02
N SER A 172 -2.42 -22.51 -15.59
CA SER A 172 -3.65 -21.83 -15.99
C SER A 172 -4.36 -21.11 -14.83
N SER A 173 -4.34 -21.70 -13.63
CA SER A 173 -5.11 -21.22 -12.47
C SER A 173 -4.27 -20.58 -11.36
N LYS A 174 -2.93 -20.69 -11.42
CA LYS A 174 -2.04 -20.22 -10.36
C LYS A 174 -0.77 -19.55 -10.91
N THR A 175 -0.30 -18.53 -10.21
CA THR A 175 1.05 -17.98 -10.34
C THR A 175 1.81 -18.22 -9.04
N PHE A 176 3.03 -18.72 -9.15
CA PHE A 176 3.97 -18.89 -8.05
C PHE A 176 5.04 -17.81 -8.17
N ALA A 177 5.21 -17.01 -7.13
CA ALA A 177 6.15 -15.91 -7.12
C ALA A 177 6.99 -15.93 -5.84
N SER A 178 8.23 -15.50 -5.96
CA SER A 178 9.15 -15.32 -4.85
C SER A 178 9.53 -13.85 -4.72
N GLY A 179 9.92 -13.44 -3.53
CA GLY A 179 10.44 -12.10 -3.30
C GLY A 179 11.15 -11.94 -1.98
N HIS A 180 11.72 -10.77 -1.76
CA HIS A 180 12.42 -10.45 -0.53
C HIS A 180 12.46 -8.95 -0.24
N ILE A 181 12.82 -8.61 1.00
CA ILE A 181 13.16 -7.25 1.43
C ILE A 181 14.66 -7.19 1.69
N LEU A 182 15.31 -6.17 1.14
CA LEU A 182 16.69 -5.79 1.36
C LEU A 182 16.73 -4.53 2.24
N ASP A 183 17.65 -4.50 3.20
CA ASP A 183 17.97 -3.27 3.93
C ASP A 183 18.90 -2.35 3.12
N SER A 184 19.30 -1.23 3.72
CA SER A 184 20.19 -0.24 3.09
C SER A 184 21.58 -0.77 2.73
N ASP A 185 22.01 -1.86 3.35
CA ASP A 185 23.31 -2.49 3.12
C ASP A 185 23.20 -3.65 2.10
N GLY A 186 22.00 -3.90 1.57
CA GLY A 186 21.73 -4.98 0.63
C GLY A 186 21.60 -6.36 1.29
N VAL A 187 21.38 -6.41 2.61
CA VAL A 187 21.15 -7.66 3.32
C VAL A 187 19.68 -8.04 3.22
N VAL A 188 19.41 -9.30 2.86
CA VAL A 188 18.04 -9.84 2.86
C VAL A 188 17.55 -9.98 4.30
N THR A 189 16.46 -9.31 4.65
CA THR A 189 15.87 -9.36 6.00
C THR A 189 14.64 -10.24 6.06
N VAL A 190 13.85 -10.28 4.98
CA VAL A 190 12.64 -11.11 4.87
C VAL A 190 12.59 -11.75 3.49
N GLN A 191 12.27 -13.04 3.43
CA GLN A 191 11.99 -13.78 2.20
C GLN A 191 10.50 -14.15 2.14
N ALA A 192 9.93 -14.20 0.95
CA ALA A 192 8.55 -14.60 0.72
C ALA A 192 8.37 -15.53 -0.47
N ASP A 193 7.44 -16.47 -0.32
CA ASP A 193 6.86 -17.26 -1.40
C ASP A 193 5.34 -17.04 -1.42
N GLY A 194 4.79 -16.73 -2.59
CA GLY A 194 3.39 -16.43 -2.80
C GLY A 194 2.75 -17.35 -3.84
N VAL A 195 1.53 -17.80 -3.55
CA VAL A 195 0.66 -18.51 -4.49
C VAL A 195 -0.56 -17.65 -4.78
N PHE A 196 -0.69 -17.20 -6.02
CA PHE A 196 -1.78 -16.34 -6.46
C PHE A 196 -2.76 -17.14 -7.32
N ILE A 197 -4.05 -17.06 -6.99
CA ILE A 197 -5.12 -17.82 -7.61
C ILE A 197 -5.85 -16.94 -8.63
N ARG A 198 -5.99 -17.46 -9.85
CA ARG A 198 -6.87 -16.92 -10.87
C ARG A 198 -8.22 -17.63 -10.81
N PRO A 199 -9.32 -16.93 -10.51
CA PRO A 199 -10.65 -17.53 -10.58
C PRO A 199 -10.94 -17.97 -12.02
N LYS A 200 -11.62 -19.10 -12.18
CA LYS A 200 -12.19 -19.47 -13.48
C LYS A 200 -13.33 -18.52 -13.83
N ASP A 201 -13.47 -18.18 -15.09
CA ASP A 201 -14.61 -17.39 -15.56
C ASP A 201 -15.92 -18.13 -15.22
N LYS A 202 -16.89 -17.38 -14.68
CA LYS A 202 -18.19 -17.95 -14.27
C LYS A 202 -18.99 -18.56 -15.43
N TYR A 203 -18.55 -18.39 -16.67
CA TYR A 203 -19.23 -18.80 -17.90
C TYR A 203 -18.61 -20.04 -18.58
N GLU A 204 -17.55 -20.64 -18.03
CA GLU A 204 -16.94 -21.88 -18.59
C GLU A 204 -17.47 -23.17 -17.94
N ARG A 205 -18.80 -23.32 -17.76
CA ARG A 205 -19.41 -24.59 -17.34
C ARG A 205 -20.10 -25.31 -18.48
#